data_AF-A0A2W1AIJ9-F1
#
_entry.id   AF-A0A2W1AIJ9-F1
#
_cell.length_a   1.000
_cell.length_b   1.000
_cell.length_c   1.000
_cell.angle_alpha   90.00
_cell.angle_beta   90.00
_cell.angle_gamma   90.00
#
_symmetry.space_group_name_H-M   'P 1'
#
loop_
_entity.id
_entity.type
_entity.pdbx_description
1 polymer ?
#
loop_
_entity_poly.entity_id
_entity_poly.type
_entity_poly.pdbx_seq_one_letter_code
_entity_poly.pdbx_strand_id
1 'polypeptide(L)'
;MRIGDLQVVNGCQTTRSLWKAASRDAASLLGSYVNLRLIAIREVDRARSGGGLRGRISASTNLQTALIRTDDLWTRPEQERLRLAFAALRPHWFYETKRGAWNLLSAQERARFERSEVGGRSRRIRPLRLTQAAWAAAGAPGEARDRTGSFLAGASAAARSADLVYGEIFSKQAQQLLLPMRLHEQASVWAIESAQSTVAAQEPWRGWVKFGLVFAVYGYLAERAAAEDELPNPFLSAARSARLLESFELWAPELMAACADGFDALIAGMRREPAACRRFFRQDGHLDEIRSAVRAAIRREDRLRSMHGLPPLGSLVTIGMAAEAA
;
A
#
# COMPACT_ATOMS: atom_id res chain seq x y z
N MET A 1 -39.10 -22.09 4.01
CA MET A 1 -38.18 -21.96 5.17
C MET A 1 -38.74 -20.91 6.11
N ARG A 2 -39.14 -21.27 7.33
CA ARG A 2 -39.58 -20.31 8.37
C ARG A 2 -38.36 -19.97 9.23
N ILE A 3 -38.05 -18.67 9.35
CA ILE A 3 -36.96 -18.17 10.20
C ILE A 3 -37.59 -17.83 11.56
N GLY A 4 -37.22 -18.57 12.61
CA GLY A 4 -37.58 -18.27 14.00
C GLY A 4 -36.40 -17.65 14.74
N ASP A 5 -36.70 -16.82 15.75
CA ASP A 5 -35.70 -16.18 16.65
C ASP A 5 -34.65 -15.32 15.92
N LEU A 6 -35.08 -14.30 15.17
CA LEU A 6 -34.16 -13.31 14.59
C LEU A 6 -33.51 -12.49 15.72
N GLN A 7 -32.22 -12.71 15.97
CA GLN A 7 -31.46 -11.88 16.91
C GLN A 7 -30.55 -10.92 16.14
N VAL A 8 -30.88 -9.62 16.20
CA VAL A 8 -29.98 -8.57 15.72
C VAL A 8 -28.94 -8.33 16.81
N VAL A 9 -27.75 -8.88 16.63
CA VAL A 9 -26.61 -8.57 17.50
C VAL A 9 -26.00 -7.25 17.04
N ASN A 10 -26.59 -6.14 17.49
CA ASN A 10 -26.04 -4.82 17.31
C ASN A 10 -25.12 -4.50 18.49
N GLY A 11 -23.81 -4.36 18.24
CA GLY A 11 -22.93 -3.71 19.19
C GLY A 11 -23.27 -2.23 19.32
N CYS A 12 -22.96 -1.61 20.47
CA CYS A 12 -23.15 -0.17 20.73
C CYS A 12 -22.56 0.77 19.65
N GLN A 13 -21.70 0.24 18.77
CA GLN A 13 -21.13 0.93 17.63
C GLN A 13 -22.15 1.22 16.52
N THR A 14 -23.06 0.29 16.20
CA THR A 14 -24.12 0.53 15.21
C THR A 14 -25.01 1.68 15.70
N THR A 15 -25.34 1.67 16.98
CA THR A 15 -26.13 2.73 17.63
C THR A 15 -25.39 4.06 17.64
N ARG A 16 -24.07 4.09 17.89
CA ARG A 16 -23.26 5.32 17.87
C ARG A 16 -23.05 5.87 16.47
N SER A 17 -22.88 5.02 15.46
CA SER A 17 -22.76 5.44 14.05
C SER A 17 -24.07 6.01 13.53
N LEU A 18 -25.21 5.36 13.83
CA LEU A 18 -26.54 5.89 13.52
C LEU A 18 -26.83 7.19 14.28
N TRP A 19 -26.47 7.28 15.56
CA TRP A 19 -26.63 8.49 16.36
C TRP A 19 -25.76 9.65 15.84
N LYS A 20 -24.51 9.40 15.43
CA LYS A 20 -23.64 10.41 14.81
C LYS A 20 -24.13 10.86 13.44
N ALA A 21 -24.72 9.94 12.65
CA ALA A 21 -25.31 10.27 11.36
C ALA A 21 -26.57 11.14 11.57
N ALA A 22 -27.43 10.77 12.51
CA ALA A 22 -28.65 11.50 12.85
C ALA A 22 -28.41 12.85 13.55
N SER A 23 -27.27 13.04 14.22
CA SER A 23 -26.95 14.29 14.94
C SER A 23 -26.13 15.30 14.14
N ARG A 24 -25.55 14.91 12.99
CA ARG A 24 -24.72 15.81 12.17
C ARG A 24 -25.50 16.60 11.14
N ASP A 25 -26.57 16.02 10.63
CA ASP A 25 -27.57 16.72 9.84
C ASP A 25 -28.90 16.16 10.34
N ALA A 26 -29.95 16.98 10.45
CA ALA A 26 -31.33 16.49 10.55
C ALA A 26 -31.77 15.77 9.25
N ALA A 27 -30.82 15.13 8.56
CA ALA A 27 -30.97 14.42 7.33
C ALA A 27 -31.56 13.05 7.62
N SER A 28 -32.56 12.74 6.82
CA SER A 28 -33.14 11.41 6.71
C SER A 28 -32.06 10.32 6.71
N LEU A 29 -32.29 9.26 7.49
CA LEU A 29 -31.47 8.05 7.48
C LEU A 29 -31.56 7.29 6.13
N LEU A 30 -32.40 7.75 5.19
CA LEU A 30 -32.45 7.26 3.81
C LEU A 30 -31.05 7.36 3.16
N GLY A 31 -30.48 6.21 2.82
CA GLY A 31 -29.14 6.09 2.23
C GLY A 31 -28.02 5.77 3.21
N SER A 32 -28.31 5.65 4.51
CA SER A 32 -27.35 5.10 5.49
C SER A 32 -27.38 3.57 5.46
N TYR A 33 -26.23 2.95 5.25
CA TYR A 33 -26.09 1.48 5.22
C TYR A 33 -25.59 0.96 6.57
N VAL A 34 -26.25 -0.07 7.08
CA VAL A 34 -25.80 -0.81 8.27
C VAL A 34 -25.39 -2.20 7.82
N ASN A 35 -24.13 -2.55 8.07
CA ASN A 35 -23.66 -3.92 7.85
C ASN A 35 -24.30 -4.86 8.88
N LEU A 36 -25.26 -5.64 8.43
CA LEU A 36 -25.93 -6.66 9.22
C LEU A 36 -25.27 -8.01 8.97
N ARG A 37 -24.79 -8.65 10.04
CA ARG A 37 -24.35 -10.05 9.98
C ARG A 37 -25.50 -10.94 10.44
N LEU A 38 -26.12 -11.63 9.49
CA LEU A 38 -27.11 -12.66 9.78
C LEU A 38 -26.40 -14.00 9.94
N ILE A 39 -26.58 -14.66 11.08
CA ILE A 39 -26.03 -15.99 11.35
C ILE A 39 -27.20 -16.96 11.47
N ALA A 40 -27.37 -17.81 10.46
CA ALA A 40 -28.34 -18.89 10.52
C ALA A 40 -27.78 -20.05 11.35
N ILE A 41 -28.50 -20.46 12.38
CA ILE A 41 -28.17 -21.63 13.21
C ILE A 41 -29.18 -22.72 12.87
N ARG A 42 -28.70 -23.90 12.45
CA ARG A 42 -29.58 -25.05 12.23
C ARG A 42 -30.06 -25.58 13.57
N GLU A 43 -31.28 -26.12 13.61
CA GLU A 43 -31.90 -26.63 14.83
C GLU A 43 -31.08 -27.77 15.48
N VAL A 44 -30.43 -28.58 14.65
CA VAL A 44 -29.50 -29.65 15.08
C VAL A 44 -28.28 -29.08 15.82
N ASP A 45 -27.75 -27.94 15.37
CA ASP A 45 -26.62 -27.26 16.01
C ASP A 45 -27.04 -26.59 17.31
N ARG A 46 -28.29 -26.10 17.39
CA ARG A 46 -28.89 -25.56 18.61
C ARG A 46 -29.01 -26.65 19.69
N ALA A 47 -29.50 -27.83 19.33
CA ALA A 47 -29.66 -28.96 20.24
C ALA A 47 -28.30 -29.48 20.75
N ARG A 48 -27.30 -29.62 19.86
CA ARG A 48 -25.94 -30.09 20.22
C ARG A 48 -25.17 -29.14 21.14
N SER A 49 -25.49 -27.86 21.10
CA SER A 49 -24.69 -26.83 21.79
C SER A 49 -25.18 -26.47 23.20
N GLY A 50 -26.22 -27.14 23.70
CA GLY A 50 -26.72 -26.95 25.07
C GLY A 50 -27.09 -25.50 25.42
N GLY A 51 -27.60 -24.71 24.46
CA GLY A 51 -27.94 -23.30 24.67
C GLY A 51 -26.76 -22.31 24.67
N GLY A 52 -25.52 -22.76 24.85
CA GLY A 52 -24.32 -21.90 24.96
C GLY A 52 -23.78 -21.36 23.64
N LEU A 53 -24.24 -21.85 22.48
CA LEU A 53 -23.80 -21.36 21.16
C LEU A 53 -24.18 -19.90 20.92
N ARG A 54 -25.37 -19.48 21.38
CA ARG A 54 -25.83 -18.10 21.26
C ARG A 54 -24.93 -17.15 22.05
N GLY A 55 -24.57 -17.52 23.29
CA GLY A 55 -23.66 -16.75 24.14
C GLY A 55 -22.26 -16.62 23.53
N ARG A 56 -21.71 -17.72 22.98
CA ARG A 56 -20.41 -17.71 22.30
C ARG A 56 -20.41 -16.87 21.02
N ILE A 57 -21.46 -16.98 20.21
CA ILE A 57 -21.65 -16.11 19.04
C ILE A 57 -21.68 -14.66 19.53
N SER A 58 -22.60 -14.29 20.41
CA SER A 58 -22.73 -12.93 20.96
C SER A 58 -21.38 -12.38 21.49
N ALA A 59 -20.69 -13.13 22.35
CA ALA A 59 -19.38 -12.74 22.90
C ALA A 59 -18.31 -12.56 21.80
N SER A 60 -18.25 -13.46 20.82
CA SER A 60 -17.31 -13.34 19.69
C SER A 60 -17.66 -12.21 18.72
N THR A 61 -18.95 -11.86 18.57
CA THR A 61 -19.41 -10.73 17.76
C THR A 61 -19.25 -9.38 18.45
N ASN A 62 -19.21 -9.34 19.80
CA ASN A 62 -18.96 -8.10 20.56
C ASN A 62 -17.52 -7.59 20.45
N LEU A 63 -16.60 -8.36 19.87
CA LEU A 63 -15.26 -7.89 19.48
C LEU A 63 -15.28 -7.08 18.17
N GLN A 64 -16.44 -6.61 17.72
CA GLN A 64 -16.57 -5.71 16.58
C GLN A 64 -15.68 -4.49 16.79
N THR A 65 -14.60 -4.41 16.02
CA THR A 65 -13.84 -3.18 15.85
C THR A 65 -14.74 -2.20 15.09
N ALA A 66 -14.78 -0.94 15.51
CA ALA A 66 -15.60 0.08 14.86
C ALA A 66 -15.37 0.04 13.35
N LEU A 67 -16.43 -0.25 12.59
CA LEU A 67 -16.39 -0.19 11.14
C LEU A 67 -15.96 1.22 10.77
N ILE A 68 -14.80 1.30 10.13
CA ILE A 68 -14.35 2.54 9.51
C ILE A 68 -14.72 2.45 8.04
N ARG A 69 -14.92 3.60 7.40
CA ARG A 69 -15.33 3.69 5.99
C ARG A 69 -14.42 2.90 5.03
N THR A 70 -13.17 2.65 5.43
CA THR A 70 -12.22 1.84 4.67
C THR A 70 -12.56 0.35 4.66
N ASP A 71 -13.30 -0.16 5.65
CA ASP A 71 -13.68 -1.57 5.78
C ASP A 71 -14.70 -1.96 4.68
N ASP A 72 -15.57 -1.04 4.25
CA ASP A 72 -16.56 -1.27 3.18
C ASP A 72 -15.92 -1.45 1.80
N LEU A 73 -14.70 -0.94 1.62
CA LEU A 73 -13.99 -1.07 0.34
C LEU A 73 -13.15 -2.33 0.26
N TRP A 74 -12.88 -2.97 1.39
CA TRP A 74 -12.15 -4.24 1.41
C TRP A 74 -13.03 -5.43 1.05
N THR A 75 -14.34 -5.23 0.95
CA THR A 75 -15.32 -6.23 0.48
C THR A 75 -15.60 -6.12 -1.02
N ARG A 76 -15.01 -5.15 -1.72
CA ARG A 76 -15.18 -4.99 -3.18
C ARG A 76 -14.55 -6.20 -3.94
N PRO A 77 -15.14 -6.64 -5.07
CA PRO A 77 -14.66 -7.81 -5.83
C PRO A 77 -13.18 -7.73 -6.24
N GLU A 78 -12.68 -6.53 -6.52
CA GLU A 78 -11.29 -6.28 -6.92
C GLU A 78 -10.30 -6.67 -5.81
N GLN A 79 -10.69 -6.50 -4.54
CA GLN A 79 -9.86 -6.86 -3.39
C GLN A 79 -9.72 -8.37 -3.25
N GLU A 80 -10.80 -9.10 -3.52
CA GLU A 80 -10.80 -10.56 -3.51
C GLU A 80 -9.98 -11.12 -4.68
N ARG A 81 -10.11 -10.52 -5.87
CA ARG A 81 -9.27 -10.84 -7.03
C ARG A 81 -7.79 -10.68 -6.69
N LEU A 82 -7.42 -9.58 -6.05
CA LEU A 82 -6.04 -9.33 -5.63
C LEU A 82 -5.58 -10.27 -4.54
N ARG A 83 -6.45 -10.63 -3.59
CA ARG A 83 -6.15 -11.63 -2.57
C ARG A 83 -5.72 -12.95 -3.20
N LEU A 84 -6.47 -13.42 -4.19
CA LEU A 84 -6.16 -14.64 -4.92
C LEU A 84 -4.87 -14.47 -5.74
N ALA A 85 -4.70 -13.34 -6.43
CA ALA A 85 -3.52 -13.08 -7.24
C ALA A 85 -2.22 -13.02 -6.41
N PHE A 86 -2.23 -12.34 -5.26
CA PHE A 86 -1.08 -12.28 -4.34
C PHE A 86 -0.77 -13.63 -3.69
N ALA A 87 -1.80 -14.43 -3.41
CA ALA A 87 -1.62 -15.79 -2.90
C ALA A 87 -1.00 -16.74 -3.93
N ALA A 88 -1.14 -16.44 -5.23
CA ALA A 88 -0.58 -17.23 -6.33
C ALA A 88 0.87 -16.86 -6.69
N LEU A 89 1.37 -15.70 -6.23
CA LEU A 89 2.77 -15.29 -6.48
C LEU A 89 3.76 -16.24 -5.79
N ARG A 90 4.98 -16.33 -6.32
CA ARG A 90 6.11 -17.02 -5.67
C ARG A 90 7.18 -15.98 -5.30
N PRO A 91 7.54 -15.84 -4.01
CA PRO A 91 6.89 -16.45 -2.85
C PRO A 91 5.47 -15.90 -2.59
N HIS A 92 4.65 -16.62 -1.81
CA HIS A 92 3.26 -16.22 -1.52
C HIS A 92 3.18 -14.96 -0.67
N TRP A 93 2.20 -14.10 -0.96
CA TRP A 93 1.92 -12.88 -0.21
C TRP A 93 0.53 -12.90 0.44
N PHE A 94 0.46 -12.51 1.71
CA PHE A 94 -0.81 -12.37 2.41
C PHE A 94 -1.39 -10.98 2.15
N TYR A 95 -2.49 -10.91 1.41
CA TYR A 95 -3.24 -9.68 1.21
C TYR A 95 -4.39 -9.57 2.22
N GLU A 96 -4.37 -8.51 3.03
CA GLU A 96 -5.32 -8.31 4.12
C GLU A 96 -6.62 -7.65 3.64
N THR A 97 -7.60 -8.46 3.22
CA THR A 97 -8.95 -7.98 2.82
C THR A 97 -9.85 -7.62 4.01
N LYS A 98 -9.37 -7.78 5.24
CA LYS A 98 -10.11 -7.38 6.44
C LYS A 98 -9.15 -6.99 7.55
N ARG A 99 -9.44 -5.90 8.28
CA ARG A 99 -8.61 -5.46 9.41
C ARG A 99 -8.38 -6.59 10.38
N GLY A 100 -7.12 -6.82 10.72
CA GLY A 100 -6.75 -7.80 11.72
C GLY A 100 -6.87 -9.24 11.24
N ALA A 101 -7.21 -9.50 9.97
CA ALA A 101 -7.29 -10.87 9.44
C ALA A 101 -5.98 -11.63 9.61
N TRP A 102 -4.84 -10.93 9.53
CA TRP A 102 -3.52 -11.48 9.84
C TRP A 102 -3.43 -12.08 11.25
N ASN A 103 -4.03 -11.42 12.25
CA ASN A 103 -3.96 -11.86 13.64
C ASN A 103 -4.87 -13.06 13.92
N LEU A 104 -5.81 -13.33 13.01
CA LEU A 104 -6.71 -14.49 13.09
C LEU A 104 -6.07 -15.76 12.52
N LEU A 105 -4.96 -15.63 11.80
CA LEU A 105 -4.20 -16.78 11.30
C LEU A 105 -3.49 -17.50 12.45
N SER A 106 -3.57 -18.83 12.44
CA SER A 106 -2.73 -19.69 13.27
C SER A 106 -1.25 -19.44 13.00
N ALA A 107 -0.38 -19.83 13.95
CA ALA A 107 1.08 -19.72 13.76
C ALA A 107 1.55 -20.51 12.52
N GLN A 108 0.95 -21.68 12.26
CA GLN A 108 1.27 -22.49 11.09
C GLN A 108 0.89 -21.82 9.77
N GLU A 109 -0.26 -21.12 9.73
CA GLU A 109 -0.68 -20.36 8.55
C GLU A 109 0.22 -19.12 8.34
N ARG A 110 0.60 -18.42 9.42
CA ARG A 110 1.51 -17.26 9.36
C ARG A 110 2.92 -17.63 8.92
N ALA A 111 3.42 -18.80 9.32
CA ALA A 111 4.77 -19.26 8.96
C ALA A 111 5.03 -19.28 7.44
N ARG A 112 3.98 -19.46 6.61
CA ARG A 112 4.07 -19.39 5.14
C ARG A 112 4.44 -18.00 4.60
N PHE A 113 4.16 -16.96 5.39
CA PHE A 113 4.36 -15.56 5.04
C PHE A 113 5.48 -14.88 5.86
N GLU A 114 5.88 -15.45 6.99
CA GLU A 114 6.90 -14.89 7.90
C GLU A 114 8.35 -15.17 7.45
N ARG A 115 8.57 -16.17 6.58
CA ARG A 115 9.90 -16.48 6.03
C ARG A 115 10.28 -15.53 4.88
N SER A 116 10.52 -14.26 5.16
CA SER A 116 11.32 -13.43 4.24
C SER A 116 12.79 -13.59 4.62
N GLU A 117 13.60 -14.13 3.72
CA GLU A 117 15.06 -14.29 3.90
C GLU A 117 15.77 -12.93 4.06
N VAL A 118 15.14 -11.84 3.62
CA VAL A 118 15.68 -10.49 3.73
C VAL A 118 14.80 -9.61 4.61
N GLY A 119 15.39 -9.07 5.68
CA GLY A 119 14.83 -8.01 6.52
C GLY A 119 13.83 -8.41 7.61
N GLY A 120 13.58 -9.71 7.84
CA GLY A 120 12.75 -10.20 8.95
C GLY A 120 11.29 -9.73 8.96
N ARG A 121 10.81 -9.13 7.85
CA ARG A 121 9.43 -8.65 7.72
C ARG A 121 8.55 -9.73 7.10
N SER A 122 7.33 -9.84 7.60
CA SER A 122 6.32 -10.72 7.02
C SER A 122 5.89 -10.22 5.63
N ARG A 123 5.67 -11.15 4.70
CA ARG A 123 5.05 -10.93 3.38
C ARG A 123 3.56 -10.61 3.51
N ARG A 124 3.25 -9.50 4.19
CA ARG A 124 1.91 -9.02 4.49
C ARG A 124 1.66 -7.71 3.79
N ILE A 125 0.63 -7.68 2.97
CA ILE A 125 0.18 -6.51 2.24
C ILE A 125 -1.07 -5.95 2.91
N ARG A 126 -1.00 -4.68 3.31
CA ARG A 126 -2.17 -3.92 3.77
C ARG A 126 -2.70 -3.11 2.58
N PRO A 127 -4.01 -3.16 2.27
CA PRO A 127 -4.58 -2.46 1.11
C PRO A 127 -4.21 -0.99 1.07
N LEU A 128 -4.33 -0.27 2.19
CA LEU A 128 -3.98 1.16 2.25
C LEU A 128 -2.53 1.42 1.83
N ARG A 129 -1.57 0.64 2.33
CA ARG A 129 -0.16 0.81 1.96
C ARG A 129 0.08 0.50 0.49
N LEU A 130 -0.56 -0.56 -0.03
CA LEU A 130 -0.50 -0.91 -1.44
C LEU A 130 -0.99 0.24 -2.32
N THR A 131 -2.15 0.82 -1.98
CA THR A 131 -2.73 1.95 -2.70
C THR A 131 -1.81 3.17 -2.67
N GLN A 132 -1.28 3.55 -1.50
CA GLN A 132 -0.38 4.70 -1.39
C GLN A 132 0.90 4.52 -2.19
N ALA A 133 1.51 3.34 -2.14
CA ALA A 133 2.71 3.04 -2.91
C ALA A 133 2.45 3.09 -4.42
N ALA A 134 1.35 2.49 -4.88
CA ALA A 134 0.95 2.54 -6.28
C ALA A 134 0.66 3.97 -6.76
N TRP A 135 0.04 4.80 -5.92
CA TRP A 135 -0.26 6.20 -6.23
C TRP A 135 1.00 7.06 -6.32
N ALA A 136 1.97 6.82 -5.44
CA ALA A 136 3.26 7.48 -5.51
C ALA A 136 3.99 7.11 -6.81
N ALA A 137 4.00 5.82 -7.17
CA ALA A 137 4.57 5.34 -8.43
C ALA A 137 3.86 5.94 -9.65
N ALA A 138 2.55 6.16 -9.57
CA ALA A 138 1.75 6.80 -10.62
C ALA A 138 1.99 8.31 -10.80
N GLY A 139 2.92 8.91 -10.04
CA GLY A 139 3.29 10.32 -10.20
C GLY A 139 2.67 11.28 -9.20
N ALA A 140 1.97 10.78 -8.18
CA ALA A 140 1.32 11.64 -7.18
C ALA A 140 1.77 11.30 -5.74
N PRO A 141 3.07 11.46 -5.41
CA PRO A 141 3.62 11.13 -4.09
C PRO A 141 3.04 11.99 -2.96
N GLY A 142 2.66 13.25 -3.24
CA GLY A 142 2.01 14.10 -2.25
C GLY A 142 0.61 13.63 -1.87
N GLU A 143 -0.18 13.24 -2.88
CA GLU A 143 -1.51 12.68 -2.64
C GLU A 143 -1.44 11.33 -1.92
N ALA A 144 -0.50 10.47 -2.32
CA ALA A 144 -0.18 9.20 -1.66
C ALA A 144 -0.01 9.40 -0.15
N ARG A 145 0.67 10.47 0.27
CA ARG A 145 0.90 10.79 1.68
C ARG A 145 -0.32 11.31 2.42
N ASP A 146 -1.04 12.25 1.81
CA ASP A 146 -2.12 13.00 2.48
C ASP A 146 -3.41 12.19 2.61
N ARG A 147 -3.73 11.34 1.65
CA ARG A 147 -5.05 10.73 1.54
C ARG A 147 -5.20 9.40 2.30
N THR A 148 -4.50 9.23 3.44
CA THR A 148 -4.46 7.98 4.26
C THR A 148 -5.82 7.35 4.63
N GLY A 149 -6.95 8.03 4.46
CA GLY A 149 -8.30 7.44 4.57
C GLY A 149 -9.34 7.95 3.57
N SER A 150 -9.03 8.99 2.77
CA SER A 150 -9.99 9.59 1.83
C SER A 150 -10.00 8.93 0.45
N PHE A 151 -8.98 8.14 0.10
CA PHE A 151 -9.00 7.24 -1.07
C PHE A 151 -10.20 6.30 -1.08
N LEU A 152 -10.78 6.12 0.11
CA LEU A 152 -11.76 5.11 0.41
C LEU A 152 -13.15 5.73 0.70
N ALA A 153 -13.32 7.01 0.36
CA ALA A 153 -14.47 7.80 0.76
C ALA A 153 -15.30 8.29 -0.44
N GLY A 154 -16.09 7.39 -1.05
CA GLY A 154 -16.97 7.59 -2.23
C GLY A 154 -18.09 8.65 -2.17
N ALA A 155 -17.93 9.84 -1.56
CA ALA A 155 -19.04 10.82 -1.44
C ALA A 155 -18.73 12.30 -1.73
N SER A 156 -17.64 12.63 -2.43
CA SER A 156 -17.40 14.01 -2.91
C SER A 156 -16.94 14.05 -4.37
N ALA A 157 -16.84 15.22 -4.99
CA ALA A 157 -16.22 15.35 -6.33
C ALA A 157 -14.77 14.80 -6.34
N ALA A 158 -14.03 14.97 -5.24
CA ALA A 158 -12.73 14.34 -5.04
C ALA A 158 -12.83 12.80 -4.94
N ALA A 159 -13.99 12.27 -4.53
CA ALA A 159 -14.25 10.84 -4.47
C ALA A 159 -14.51 10.21 -5.84
N ARG A 160 -15.05 10.94 -6.82
CA ARG A 160 -15.16 10.43 -8.21
C ARG A 160 -13.79 10.25 -8.85
N SER A 161 -12.89 11.23 -8.65
CA SER A 161 -11.49 11.10 -9.02
C SER A 161 -10.81 9.96 -8.25
N ALA A 162 -11.11 9.79 -6.96
CA ALA A 162 -10.59 8.68 -6.17
C ALA A 162 -11.10 7.30 -6.62
N ASP A 163 -12.36 7.15 -7.02
CA ASP A 163 -12.91 5.90 -7.55
C ASP A 163 -12.34 5.56 -8.93
N LEU A 164 -12.07 6.56 -9.79
CA LEU A 164 -11.38 6.35 -11.07
C LEU A 164 -9.95 5.84 -10.84
N VAL A 165 -9.19 6.47 -9.94
CA VAL A 165 -7.83 6.04 -9.64
C VAL A 165 -7.82 4.71 -8.86
N TYR A 166 -8.81 4.47 -8.00
CA TYR A 166 -9.01 3.16 -7.35
C TYR A 166 -9.21 2.08 -8.41
N GLY A 167 -10.14 2.28 -9.35
CA GLY A 167 -10.39 1.36 -10.44
C GLY A 167 -9.14 1.14 -11.30
N GLU A 168 -8.40 2.21 -11.60
CA GLU A 168 -7.17 2.13 -12.38
C GLU A 168 -6.08 1.33 -11.65
N ILE A 169 -5.76 1.67 -10.39
CA ILE A 169 -4.75 0.96 -9.60
C ILE A 169 -5.14 -0.50 -9.41
N PHE A 170 -6.39 -0.76 -9.02
CA PHE A 170 -6.86 -2.11 -8.73
C PHE A 170 -7.28 -2.90 -9.96
N SER A 171 -7.17 -2.34 -11.17
CA SER A 171 -7.18 -3.09 -12.43
C SER A 171 -5.83 -3.76 -12.73
N LYS A 172 -4.73 -3.27 -12.14
CA LYS A 172 -3.38 -3.78 -12.41
C LYS A 172 -3.20 -5.20 -11.85
N GLN A 173 -2.17 -5.89 -12.35
CA GLN A 173 -1.78 -7.21 -11.87
C GLN A 173 -1.01 -7.12 -10.54
N ALA A 174 -0.97 -8.22 -9.80
CA ALA A 174 -0.37 -8.26 -8.46
C ALA A 174 1.10 -7.83 -8.46
N GLN A 175 1.89 -8.24 -9.46
CA GLN A 175 3.30 -7.88 -9.60
C GLN A 175 3.50 -6.38 -9.83
N GLN A 176 2.65 -5.76 -10.65
CA GLN A 176 2.69 -4.32 -10.94
C GLN A 176 2.42 -3.48 -9.68
N LEU A 177 1.63 -4.03 -8.76
CA LEU A 177 1.33 -3.39 -7.46
C LEU A 177 2.36 -3.76 -6.38
N LEU A 178 2.92 -4.97 -6.44
CA LEU A 178 3.91 -5.43 -5.46
C LEU A 178 5.21 -4.65 -5.55
N LEU A 179 5.70 -4.38 -6.77
CA LEU A 179 6.95 -3.64 -6.97
C LEU A 179 6.98 -2.27 -6.27
N PRO A 180 6.02 -1.35 -6.48
CA PRO A 180 6.02 -0.08 -5.77
C PRO A 180 5.83 -0.25 -4.26
N MET A 181 5.08 -1.27 -3.82
CA MET A 181 4.95 -1.59 -2.39
C MET A 181 6.28 -2.02 -1.77
N ARG A 182 7.07 -2.85 -2.45
CA ARG A 182 8.42 -3.25 -2.01
C ARG A 182 9.37 -2.05 -1.96
N LEU A 183 9.33 -1.18 -2.97
CA LEU A 183 10.07 0.07 -2.96
C LEU A 183 9.70 0.94 -1.75
N HIS A 184 8.42 1.04 -1.41
CA HIS A 184 7.97 1.77 -0.23
C HIS A 184 8.51 1.15 1.08
N GLU A 185 8.56 -0.18 1.17
CA GLU A 185 9.14 -0.87 2.32
C GLU A 185 10.64 -0.59 2.47
N GLN A 186 11.38 -0.59 1.36
CA GLN A 186 12.81 -0.27 1.33
C GLN A 186 13.06 1.20 1.68
N ALA A 187 12.33 2.13 1.07
CA ALA A 187 12.39 3.56 1.42
C ALA A 187 12.05 3.80 2.90
N SER A 188 11.18 2.96 3.48
CA SER A 188 10.87 3.01 4.91
C SER A 188 12.01 2.52 5.80
N VAL A 189 12.81 1.54 5.37
CA VAL A 189 14.02 1.09 6.08
C VAL A 189 15.05 2.21 6.05
N TRP A 190 15.39 2.70 4.86
CA TRP A 190 16.33 3.81 4.69
C TRP A 190 15.95 5.02 5.54
N ALA A 191 14.69 5.44 5.50
CA ALA A 191 14.22 6.58 6.29
C ALA A 191 14.27 6.35 7.82
N ILE A 192 14.36 5.10 8.30
CA ILE A 192 14.57 4.77 9.72
C ILE A 192 16.07 4.72 10.07
N GLU A 193 16.92 4.32 9.14
CA GLU A 193 18.37 4.26 9.35
C GLU A 193 18.98 5.67 9.29
N SER A 194 18.66 6.44 8.24
CA SER A 194 19.06 7.86 8.12
C SER A 194 18.50 8.74 9.23
N ALA A 195 17.46 8.27 9.89
CA ALA A 195 16.83 8.93 11.02
C ALA A 195 17.60 8.86 12.33
N GLN A 196 18.47 7.85 12.47
CA GLN A 196 19.24 7.62 13.68
C GLN A 196 20.45 8.56 13.78
N SER A 197 20.83 9.26 12.70
CA SER A 197 22.07 10.05 12.64
C SER A 197 21.98 11.51 13.11
N THR A 198 20.81 12.12 13.33
CA THR A 198 20.59 13.40 14.08
C THR A 198 19.11 13.79 14.04
N VAL A 199 18.64 14.67 14.96
CA VAL A 199 17.45 15.59 15.01
C VAL A 199 16.18 15.29 14.17
N ALA A 200 16.31 14.73 12.98
CA ALA A 200 15.27 14.27 12.08
C ALA A 200 14.23 13.31 12.70
N ALA A 201 14.50 12.64 13.84
CA ALA A 201 13.69 11.58 14.47
C ALA A 201 12.17 11.86 14.51
N GLN A 202 11.82 13.13 14.74
CA GLN A 202 10.44 13.56 14.99
C GLN A 202 9.81 14.34 13.83
N GLU A 203 10.51 14.45 12.70
CA GLU A 203 10.11 15.40 11.68
C GLU A 203 8.99 14.90 10.75
N PRO A 204 7.94 15.71 10.51
CA PRO A 204 6.78 15.34 9.69
C PRO A 204 7.11 15.05 8.22
N TRP A 205 8.27 15.49 7.72
CA TRP A 205 8.68 15.29 6.32
C TRP A 205 9.06 13.84 5.97
N ARG A 206 9.35 12.97 6.93
CA ARG A 206 9.71 11.56 6.68
C ARG A 206 8.69 10.81 5.85
N GLY A 207 7.41 11.06 6.12
CA GLY A 207 6.33 10.41 5.37
C GLY A 207 6.35 10.83 3.90
N TRP A 208 6.72 12.08 3.61
CA TRP A 208 6.76 12.63 2.25
C TRP A 208 7.95 12.10 1.47
N VAL A 209 9.13 12.05 2.10
CA VAL A 209 10.35 11.53 1.48
C VAL A 209 10.20 10.08 1.04
N LYS A 210 9.52 9.24 1.85
CA LYS A 210 9.26 7.84 1.47
C LYS A 210 8.50 7.72 0.15
N PHE A 211 7.43 8.50 -0.03
CA PHE A 211 6.66 8.48 -1.27
C PHE A 211 7.41 9.16 -2.42
N GLY A 212 8.19 10.21 -2.13
CA GLY A 212 9.09 10.83 -3.09
C GLY A 212 10.13 9.86 -3.64
N LEU A 213 10.74 9.03 -2.78
CA LEU A 213 11.69 8.00 -3.18
C LEU A 213 11.03 6.90 -4.01
N VAL A 214 9.83 6.46 -3.65
CA VAL A 214 9.05 5.52 -4.46
C VAL A 214 8.80 6.09 -5.85
N PHE A 215 8.32 7.34 -5.94
CA PHE A 215 8.09 8.03 -7.20
C PHE A 215 9.38 8.12 -8.04
N ALA A 216 10.48 8.54 -7.43
CA ALA A 216 11.75 8.73 -8.12
C ALA A 216 12.33 7.43 -8.65
N VAL A 217 12.42 6.40 -7.80
CA VAL A 217 12.95 5.09 -8.19
C VAL A 217 12.06 4.45 -9.24
N TYR A 218 10.74 4.45 -9.04
CA TYR A 218 9.82 3.86 -10.01
C TYR A 218 9.85 4.62 -11.35
N GLY A 219 9.90 5.95 -11.31
CA GLY A 219 10.04 6.79 -12.50
C GLY A 219 11.32 6.48 -13.29
N TYR A 220 12.46 6.31 -12.59
CA TYR A 220 13.70 5.89 -13.24
C TYR A 220 13.57 4.51 -13.93
N LEU A 221 12.94 3.53 -13.26
CA LEU A 221 12.69 2.21 -13.84
C LEU A 221 11.77 2.30 -15.08
N ALA A 222 10.72 3.12 -15.00
CA ALA A 222 9.80 3.35 -16.11
C ALA A 222 10.47 4.04 -17.30
N GLU A 223 11.31 5.05 -17.07
CA GLU A 223 12.08 5.72 -18.13
C GLU A 223 13.04 4.76 -18.84
N ARG A 224 13.73 3.90 -18.08
CA ARG A 224 14.61 2.88 -18.64
C ARG A 224 13.85 1.87 -19.49
N ALA A 225 12.64 1.51 -19.06
CA ALA A 225 11.76 0.59 -19.78
C ALA A 225 11.06 1.23 -20.99
N ALA A 226 10.77 2.53 -20.96
CA ALA A 226 10.14 3.27 -22.06
C ALA A 226 11.10 3.53 -23.22
N ALA A 227 12.41 3.53 -22.97
CA ALA A 227 13.41 3.50 -24.04
C ALA A 227 13.31 2.22 -24.90
N GLU A 228 12.57 1.21 -24.43
CA GLU A 228 12.39 -0.09 -25.08
C GLU A 228 10.94 -0.32 -25.57
N ASP A 229 9.93 0.31 -24.96
CA ASP A 229 8.50 0.18 -25.31
C ASP A 229 7.77 1.53 -25.44
N GLU A 230 6.86 1.65 -26.42
CA GLU A 230 5.86 2.73 -26.50
C GLU A 230 4.68 2.44 -25.56
N LEU A 231 4.66 2.92 -24.31
CA LEU A 231 3.42 2.87 -23.52
C LEU A 231 3.15 4.14 -22.67
N PRO A 232 1.95 4.72 -22.77
CA PRO A 232 1.49 5.83 -21.92
C PRO A 232 1.00 5.39 -20.53
N ASN A 233 1.39 4.20 -20.05
CA ASN A 233 0.98 3.68 -18.74
C ASN A 233 2.04 4.02 -17.69
N PRO A 234 1.68 4.67 -16.57
CA PRO A 234 2.66 4.98 -15.52
C PRO A 234 3.18 3.74 -14.81
N PHE A 235 2.58 2.56 -15.01
CA PHE A 235 3.06 1.29 -14.48
C PHE A 235 3.81 0.46 -15.54
N LEU A 236 4.91 -0.15 -15.12
CA LEU A 236 5.62 -1.20 -15.85
C LEU A 236 4.68 -2.37 -16.18
N SER A 237 4.98 -3.12 -17.24
CA SER A 237 4.27 -4.36 -17.56
C SER A 237 4.37 -5.36 -16.40
N ALA A 238 3.40 -6.28 -16.31
CA ALA A 238 3.42 -7.30 -15.25
C ALA A 238 4.64 -8.21 -15.33
N ALA A 239 5.08 -8.57 -16.55
CA ALA A 239 6.28 -9.35 -16.78
C ALA A 239 7.55 -8.61 -16.28
N ARG A 240 7.74 -7.35 -16.67
CA ARG A 240 8.87 -6.54 -16.18
C ARG A 240 8.85 -6.35 -14.67
N SER A 241 7.67 -6.10 -14.10
CA SER A 241 7.51 -5.97 -12.65
C SER A 241 7.88 -7.26 -11.92
N ALA A 242 7.51 -8.42 -12.47
CA ALA A 242 7.87 -9.73 -11.92
C ALA A 242 9.40 -9.95 -11.93
N ARG A 243 10.07 -9.65 -13.04
CA ARG A 243 11.53 -9.81 -13.16
C ARG A 243 12.30 -8.90 -12.20
N LEU A 244 11.88 -7.64 -12.08
CA LEU A 244 12.45 -6.71 -11.11
C LEU A 244 12.24 -7.17 -9.66
N LEU A 245 11.14 -7.87 -9.37
CA LEU A 245 10.86 -8.43 -8.05
C LEU A 245 11.75 -9.63 -7.72
N GLU A 246 12.17 -10.43 -8.71
CA GLU A 246 13.05 -11.59 -8.51
C GLU A 246 14.45 -11.18 -8.05
N SER A 247 14.96 -10.07 -8.59
CA SER A 247 16.28 -9.52 -8.25
C SER A 247 16.22 -8.32 -7.30
N PHE A 248 15.04 -8.05 -6.70
CA PHE A 248 14.77 -6.82 -5.92
C PHE A 248 15.85 -6.54 -4.87
N GLU A 249 16.27 -7.56 -4.15
CA GLU A 249 17.23 -7.44 -3.04
C GLU A 249 18.65 -7.06 -3.50
N LEU A 250 18.98 -7.31 -4.77
CA LEU A 250 20.29 -6.97 -5.34
C LEU A 250 20.39 -5.50 -5.70
N TRP A 251 19.35 -4.93 -6.33
CA TRP A 251 19.42 -3.57 -6.88
C TRP A 251 18.70 -2.53 -6.02
N ALA A 252 17.61 -2.89 -5.33
CA ALA A 252 16.76 -1.90 -4.69
C ALA A 252 17.45 -1.14 -3.55
N PRO A 253 18.24 -1.77 -2.66
CA PRO A 253 18.95 -1.05 -1.61
C PRO A 253 19.94 -0.01 -2.17
N GLU A 254 20.75 -0.41 -3.15
CA GLU A 254 21.77 0.44 -3.77
C GLU A 254 21.14 1.61 -4.53
N LEU A 255 20.11 1.32 -5.34
CA LEU A 255 19.40 2.35 -6.09
C LEU A 255 18.66 3.33 -5.16
N MET A 256 18.06 2.82 -4.08
CA MET A 256 17.41 3.66 -3.07
C MET A 256 18.40 4.57 -2.36
N ALA A 257 19.59 4.06 -1.99
CA ALA A 257 20.64 4.87 -1.37
C ALA A 257 21.13 5.98 -2.31
N ALA A 258 21.39 5.66 -3.58
CA ALA A 258 21.78 6.66 -4.57
C ALA A 258 20.70 7.74 -4.78
N CYS A 259 19.43 7.36 -4.82
CA CYS A 259 18.32 8.32 -4.95
C CYS A 259 18.18 9.20 -3.69
N ALA A 260 18.37 8.60 -2.52
CA ALA A 260 18.31 9.29 -1.24
C ALA A 260 19.33 10.41 -1.12
N ASP A 261 20.58 10.19 -1.54
CA ASP A 261 21.60 11.24 -1.57
C ASP A 261 21.17 12.45 -2.43
N GLY A 262 20.51 12.18 -3.56
CA GLY A 262 19.92 13.22 -4.41
C GLY A 262 18.81 14.00 -3.69
N PHE A 263 18.00 13.31 -2.90
CA PHE A 263 16.97 13.92 -2.07
C PHE A 263 17.54 14.73 -0.91
N ASP A 264 18.60 14.29 -0.24
CA ASP A 264 19.17 15.02 0.89
C ASP A 264 19.70 16.40 0.46
N ALA A 265 20.25 16.52 -0.75
CA ALA A 265 20.63 17.81 -1.32
C ALA A 265 19.42 18.74 -1.53
N LEU A 266 18.32 18.17 -2.03
CA LEU A 266 17.07 18.90 -2.27
C LEU A 266 16.34 19.26 -0.96
N ILE A 267 16.35 18.36 0.01
CA ILE A 267 15.77 18.54 1.35
C ILE A 267 16.60 19.51 2.19
N ALA A 268 17.92 19.55 2.07
CA ALA A 268 18.77 20.49 2.79
C ALA A 268 18.36 21.95 2.52
N GLY A 269 17.91 22.27 1.30
CA GLY A 269 17.33 23.56 0.96
C GLY A 269 15.98 23.83 1.65
N MET A 270 15.17 22.79 1.83
CA MET A 270 13.81 22.87 2.41
C MET A 270 13.76 22.77 3.93
N ARG A 271 14.83 22.30 4.59
CA ARG A 271 14.93 22.16 6.07
C ARG A 271 14.68 23.45 6.85
N ARG A 272 14.64 24.61 6.18
CA ARG A 272 14.33 25.90 6.79
C ARG A 272 12.82 26.15 7.00
N GLU A 273 11.93 25.41 6.32
CA GLU A 273 10.47 25.59 6.46
C GLU A 273 9.68 24.29 6.20
N PRO A 274 9.16 23.60 7.24
CA PRO A 274 8.41 22.34 7.08
C PRO A 274 7.15 22.43 6.19
N ALA A 275 6.51 23.60 6.17
CA ALA A 275 5.37 23.87 5.29
C ALA A 275 5.78 23.89 3.80
N ALA A 276 7.02 24.28 3.51
CA ALA A 276 7.58 24.23 2.17
C ALA A 276 7.76 22.79 1.69
N CYS A 277 8.24 21.87 2.53
CA CYS A 277 8.32 20.44 2.18
C CYS A 277 6.96 19.88 1.75
N ARG A 278 5.88 20.16 2.50
CA ARG A 278 4.53 19.71 2.13
C ARG A 278 4.07 20.29 0.80
N ARG A 279 4.34 21.58 0.56
CA ARG A 279 3.98 22.28 -0.68
C ARG A 279 4.78 21.73 -1.87
N PHE A 280 6.06 21.44 -1.64
CA PHE A 280 6.99 20.93 -2.62
C PHE A 280 6.48 19.65 -3.27
N PHE A 281 6.13 18.64 -2.47
CA PHE A 281 5.62 17.36 -2.99
C PHE A 281 4.20 17.41 -3.58
N ARG A 282 3.53 18.56 -3.52
CA ARG A 282 2.18 18.76 -4.08
C ARG A 282 2.16 19.53 -5.39
N GLN A 283 3.24 20.19 -5.75
CA GLN A 283 3.32 20.97 -6.98
C GLN A 283 4.00 20.14 -8.06
N ASP A 284 3.33 19.96 -9.20
CA ASP A 284 3.81 19.10 -10.28
C ASP A 284 5.19 19.53 -10.82
N GLY A 285 5.49 20.83 -10.81
CA GLY A 285 6.78 21.37 -11.27
C GLY A 285 7.99 20.86 -10.49
N HIS A 286 7.82 20.44 -9.24
CA HIS A 286 8.91 19.91 -8.42
C HIS A 286 9.17 18.42 -8.64
N LEU A 287 8.25 17.70 -9.30
CA LEU A 287 8.48 16.30 -9.64
C LEU A 287 9.61 16.14 -10.67
N ASP A 288 9.75 17.09 -11.58
CA ASP A 288 10.86 17.12 -12.54
C ASP A 288 12.19 17.47 -11.88
N GLU A 289 12.19 18.33 -10.86
CA GLU A 289 13.36 18.59 -10.02
C GLU A 289 13.82 17.32 -9.30
N ILE A 290 12.87 16.57 -8.70
CA ILE A 290 13.14 15.27 -8.07
C ILE A 290 13.78 14.31 -9.08
N ARG A 291 13.18 14.15 -10.26
CA ARG A 291 13.71 13.26 -11.32
C ARG A 291 15.11 13.69 -11.75
N SER A 292 15.32 14.99 -11.95
CA SER A 292 16.62 15.54 -12.34
C SER A 292 17.70 15.26 -11.30
N ALA A 293 17.41 15.50 -10.02
CA ALA A 293 18.31 15.23 -8.90
C ALA A 293 18.67 13.73 -8.81
N VAL A 294 17.68 12.85 -8.95
CA VAL A 294 17.87 11.40 -8.94
C VAL A 294 18.72 10.93 -10.12
N ARG A 295 18.46 11.42 -11.34
CA ARG A 295 19.29 11.10 -12.51
C ARG A 295 20.74 11.55 -12.31
N ALA A 296 20.95 12.73 -11.73
CA ALA A 296 22.28 13.23 -11.44
C ALA A 296 23.01 12.34 -10.42
N ALA A 297 22.32 11.93 -9.36
CA ALA A 297 22.87 11.05 -8.32
C ALA A 297 23.21 9.66 -8.87
N ILE A 298 22.33 9.04 -9.64
CA ILE A 298 22.59 7.74 -10.29
C ILE A 298 23.79 7.84 -11.24
N ARG A 299 23.87 8.88 -12.08
CA ARG A 299 25.03 9.08 -12.98
C ARG A 299 26.34 9.33 -12.24
N ARG A 300 26.29 9.91 -11.05
CA ARG A 300 27.46 10.07 -10.19
C ARG A 300 27.90 8.70 -9.67
N GLU A 301 26.96 7.91 -9.18
CA GLU A 301 27.21 6.57 -8.66
C GLU A 301 27.73 5.61 -9.74
N ASP A 302 27.13 5.60 -10.93
CA ASP A 302 27.61 4.81 -12.07
C ASP A 302 29.07 5.13 -12.44
N ARG A 303 29.45 6.42 -12.38
CA ARG A 303 30.83 6.85 -12.62
C ARG A 303 31.78 6.34 -11.53
N LEU A 304 31.41 6.45 -10.26
CA LEU A 304 32.21 5.93 -9.15
C LEU A 304 32.40 4.42 -9.26
N ARG A 305 31.32 3.67 -9.54
CA ARG A 305 31.38 2.22 -9.74
C ARG A 305 32.29 1.84 -10.89
N SER A 306 32.21 2.54 -12.02
CA SER A 306 33.10 2.33 -13.15
C SER A 306 34.58 2.54 -12.79
N MET A 307 34.91 3.53 -11.96
CA MET A 307 36.28 3.76 -11.48
C MET A 307 36.78 2.60 -10.59
N HIS A 308 35.88 1.89 -9.92
CA HIS A 308 36.17 0.74 -9.07
C HIS A 308 36.02 -0.62 -9.77
N GLY A 309 35.78 -0.64 -11.09
CA GLY A 309 35.55 -1.89 -11.84
C GLY A 309 34.24 -2.60 -11.48
N LEU A 310 33.29 -1.88 -10.87
CA LEU A 310 31.97 -2.39 -10.52
C LEU A 310 30.95 -2.12 -11.64
N PRO A 311 29.96 -3.00 -11.82
CA PRO A 311 28.90 -2.80 -12.81
C PRO A 311 28.06 -1.56 -12.46
N PRO A 312 27.65 -0.72 -13.45
CA PRO A 312 26.74 0.41 -13.21
C PRO A 312 25.44 -0.03 -12.51
N LEU A 313 24.83 0.83 -11.69
CA LEU A 313 23.51 0.56 -11.10
C LEU A 313 22.47 0.27 -12.18
N GLY A 314 22.51 1.01 -13.28
CA GLY A 314 21.64 0.77 -14.44
C GLY A 314 21.81 -0.64 -15.01
N SER A 315 23.00 -1.23 -14.92
CA SER A 315 23.24 -2.60 -15.37
C SER A 315 22.68 -3.65 -14.40
N LEU A 316 22.66 -3.40 -13.08
CA LEU A 316 21.98 -4.28 -12.12
C LEU A 316 20.47 -4.34 -12.36
N VAL A 317 19.88 -3.18 -12.66
CA VAL A 317 18.47 -3.10 -13.10
C VAL A 317 18.28 -3.81 -14.44
N THR A 318 19.23 -3.66 -15.37
CA THR A 318 19.18 -4.31 -16.69
C THR A 318 19.32 -5.83 -16.57
N ILE A 319 20.13 -6.36 -15.65
CA ILE A 319 20.19 -7.80 -15.33
C ILE A 319 18.83 -8.28 -14.82
N GLY A 320 18.13 -7.46 -14.03
CA GLY A 320 16.74 -7.71 -13.63
C GLY A 320 15.71 -7.49 -14.74
N MET A 321 16.06 -6.90 -15.88
CA MET A 321 15.14 -6.64 -17.01
C MET A 321 15.40 -7.54 -18.24
N ALA A 322 16.64 -8.00 -18.43
CA ALA A 322 17.11 -8.72 -19.61
C ALA A 322 17.07 -10.24 -19.37
N ALA A 323 16.03 -10.89 -19.89
CA ALA A 323 15.93 -12.35 -20.07
C ALA A 323 14.92 -12.72 -21.17
N GLU A 324 14.90 -11.98 -22.28
CA GLU A 324 13.96 -12.22 -23.41
C GLU A 324 14.67 -12.46 -24.75
N ALA A 325 15.95 -12.87 -24.73
CA ALA A 325 16.71 -13.19 -25.94
C ALA A 325 17.41 -14.56 -25.88
N ALA A 326 16.77 -15.55 -25.26
CA ALA A 326 17.13 -16.97 -25.37
C ALA A 326 15.87 -17.83 -25.47
#